data_AF-A0A671YDM1-F1
#
_entry.id   AF-A0A671YDM1-F1
#
_cell.length_a   1.000
_cell.length_b   1.000
_cell.length_c   1.000
_cell.angle_alpha   90.00
_cell.angle_beta   90.00
_cell.angle_gamma   90.00
#
_symmetry.space_group_name_H-M   'P 1'
#
loop_
_entity.id
_entity.type
_entity.pdbx_description
1 polymer ?
#
loop_
_entity_poly.entity_id
_entity_poly.type
_entity_poly.pdbx_seq_one_letter_code
_entity_poly.pdbx_strand_id
1 'polypeptide(L)'
;LDPNGASCEQPQKRAGAKEKQNGKSADSSVRERRQRDKEERLSLVVWKRPVTTLHYFLLETLIKLKEWTFKLWQRRGIVFLVLVLCSLFSFAYSTEGAHQQYVDYLEKKFLWCAYWVGLGILSSVGLGTGLHTFLLYLGPHIASVTLAAYECGSTDFPEPPYPDQIVCPQGGGVDGSVSLLSIMSKVRLEACMWGAGTAIGELPPYFMARAARQSGADPDDEDYEEFEEMLEQAEGAQDFVTRAKLGVQHMVQKVGFFGILACASIPNPLFDLAGITCGHFLVPFWTFFGATLIGKAIIKMHIQKLFVIITFSKHIVEQMVSLIGSVPKVGPSLQKPFSQYLEAQRNKLHHSSLLGKCNVRN
;
A
#
# COMPACT_ATOMS: atom_id res chain seq x y z
N LEU A 1 46.23 -44.32 -77.68
CA LEU A 1 44.93 -43.92 -78.26
C LEU A 1 43.86 -44.47 -77.34
N ASP A 2 43.28 -43.59 -76.51
CA ASP A 2 41.98 -43.80 -75.85
C ASP A 2 40.84 -43.82 -76.92
N PRO A 3 39.56 -44.24 -76.65
CA PRO A 3 38.86 -44.07 -75.36
C PRO A 3 37.72 -45.05 -74.96
N ASN A 4 37.18 -44.79 -73.76
CA ASN A 4 35.80 -45.01 -73.22
C ASN A 4 35.34 -46.43 -72.86
N GLY A 5 34.88 -46.77 -71.65
CA GLY A 5 34.48 -45.97 -70.49
C GLY A 5 32.97 -45.71 -70.42
N ALA A 6 32.19 -46.62 -69.83
CA ALA A 6 30.84 -46.35 -69.30
C ALA A 6 30.48 -47.34 -68.18
N SER A 7 30.13 -46.78 -67.02
CA SER A 7 29.85 -47.43 -65.74
C SER A 7 28.35 -47.61 -65.53
N CYS A 8 27.92 -48.78 -65.04
CA CYS A 8 26.61 -49.04 -64.45
C CYS A 8 26.84 -49.80 -63.14
N GLU A 9 26.44 -49.23 -61.99
CA GLU A 9 25.80 -49.96 -60.87
C GLU A 9 25.44 -49.03 -59.69
N GLN A 10 24.49 -49.54 -58.88
CA GLN A 10 23.53 -48.90 -57.99
C GLN A 10 24.07 -48.14 -56.74
N PRO A 11 23.24 -47.28 -56.11
CA PRO A 11 23.64 -46.51 -54.93
C PRO A 11 23.71 -47.37 -53.65
N GLN A 12 24.93 -47.55 -53.15
CA GLN A 12 25.20 -48.05 -51.80
C GLN A 12 24.77 -46.99 -50.77
N LYS A 13 23.74 -47.30 -49.96
CA LYS A 13 23.42 -46.58 -48.73
C LYS A 13 24.60 -46.68 -47.75
N ARG A 14 25.41 -45.62 -47.65
CA ARG A 14 26.32 -45.40 -46.52
C ARG A 14 25.46 -45.17 -45.27
N ALA A 15 25.62 -46.03 -44.27
CA ALA A 15 25.17 -45.78 -42.91
C ALA A 15 25.97 -44.58 -42.36
N GLY A 16 25.35 -43.40 -42.47
CA GLY A 16 25.84 -42.16 -41.88
C GLY A 16 25.85 -42.24 -40.36
N ALA A 17 26.93 -41.74 -39.79
CA ALA A 17 27.24 -41.68 -38.37
C ALA A 17 26.06 -41.21 -37.50
N LYS A 18 25.95 -41.82 -36.31
CA LYS A 18 25.15 -41.33 -35.18
C LYS A 18 25.60 -39.91 -34.80
N GLU A 19 25.00 -38.89 -35.39
CA GLU A 19 25.08 -37.52 -34.87
C GLU A 19 24.10 -37.32 -33.73
N LYS A 20 24.68 -37.19 -32.53
CA LYS A 20 24.27 -36.29 -31.44
C LYS A 20 22.81 -36.40 -30.96
N GLN A 21 22.55 -37.45 -30.18
CA GLN A 21 21.47 -37.49 -29.19
C GLN A 21 21.91 -36.92 -27.81
N ASN A 22 23.05 -36.22 -27.74
CA ASN A 22 23.64 -35.74 -26.47
C ASN A 22 23.00 -34.47 -25.89
N GLY A 23 22.12 -33.78 -26.63
CA GLY A 23 21.48 -32.55 -26.16
C GLY A 23 20.31 -32.75 -25.20
N LYS A 24 19.51 -33.81 -25.37
CA LYS A 24 18.29 -34.04 -24.58
C LYS A 24 18.54 -34.62 -23.19
N SER A 25 19.58 -35.44 -23.02
CA SER A 25 19.88 -36.09 -21.73
C SER A 25 20.58 -35.15 -20.74
N ALA A 26 21.39 -34.21 -21.25
CA ALA A 26 21.98 -33.16 -20.42
C ALA A 26 20.91 -32.20 -19.90
N ASP A 27 19.92 -31.86 -20.73
CA ASP A 27 18.81 -30.98 -20.36
C ASP A 27 17.86 -31.65 -19.35
N SER A 28 17.54 -32.94 -19.54
CA SER A 28 16.69 -33.69 -18.60
C SER A 28 17.34 -33.89 -17.22
N SER A 29 18.64 -34.19 -17.18
CA SER A 29 19.38 -34.36 -15.92
C SER A 29 19.56 -33.04 -15.16
N VAL A 30 19.72 -31.91 -15.87
CA VAL A 30 19.70 -30.58 -15.25
C VAL A 30 18.32 -30.26 -14.67
N ARG A 31 17.23 -30.59 -15.38
CA ARG A 31 15.86 -30.36 -14.90
C ARG A 31 15.53 -31.20 -13.66
N GLU A 32 15.89 -32.48 -13.64
CA GLU A 32 15.73 -33.34 -12.46
C GLU A 32 16.55 -32.87 -11.25
N ARG A 33 17.73 -32.30 -11.49
CA ARG A 33 18.56 -31.74 -10.41
C ARG A 33 17.94 -30.47 -9.84
N ARG A 34 17.45 -29.58 -10.71
CA ARG A 34 16.71 -28.38 -10.28
C ARG A 34 15.46 -28.73 -9.47
N GLN A 35 14.73 -29.75 -9.89
CA GLN A 35 13.50 -30.16 -9.19
C GLN A 35 13.78 -30.75 -7.81
N ARG A 36 14.85 -31.54 -7.66
CA ARG A 36 15.33 -31.97 -6.33
C ARG A 36 15.78 -30.80 -5.46
N ASP A 37 16.52 -29.85 -6.03
CA ASP A 37 16.94 -28.65 -5.29
C ASP A 37 15.71 -27.82 -4.84
N LYS A 38 14.63 -27.76 -5.64
CA LYS A 38 13.34 -27.14 -5.31
C LYS A 38 12.66 -27.87 -4.15
N GLU A 39 12.52 -29.20 -4.23
CA GLU A 39 11.95 -30.00 -3.15
C GLU A 39 12.74 -29.88 -1.84
N GLU A 40 14.07 -29.81 -1.92
CA GLU A 40 14.92 -29.56 -0.76
C GLU A 40 14.67 -28.18 -0.15
N ARG A 41 14.56 -27.11 -0.97
CA ARG A 41 14.25 -25.75 -0.50
C ARG A 41 12.89 -25.67 0.18
N LEU A 42 11.85 -26.25 -0.44
CA LEU A 42 10.50 -26.34 0.13
C LEU A 42 10.46 -27.16 1.44
N SER A 43 11.44 -28.05 1.66
CA SER A 43 11.59 -28.79 2.90
C SER A 43 12.24 -27.98 4.04
N LEU A 44 12.92 -26.88 3.73
CA LEU A 44 13.65 -26.02 4.69
C LEU A 44 12.73 -25.07 5.45
N VAL A 45 11.70 -25.60 6.08
CA VAL A 45 10.80 -24.81 6.92
C VAL A 45 11.18 -24.97 8.39
N VAL A 46 11.05 -23.90 9.18
CA VAL A 46 11.40 -23.89 10.62
C VAL A 46 10.72 -25.04 11.37
N TRP A 47 9.49 -25.39 11.00
CA TRP A 47 8.73 -26.48 11.61
C TRP A 47 9.08 -27.89 11.10
N LYS A 48 9.75 -28.04 9.95
CA LYS A 48 10.18 -29.34 9.41
C LYS A 48 11.65 -29.65 9.74
N ARG A 49 12.55 -28.67 9.61
CA ARG A 49 14.00 -28.82 9.77
C ARG A 49 14.62 -27.62 10.51
N PRO A 50 14.28 -27.40 11.80
CA PRO A 50 14.62 -26.17 12.53
C PRO A 50 16.11 -25.87 12.57
N VAL A 51 16.95 -26.88 12.85
CA VAL A 51 18.41 -26.70 12.96
C VAL A 51 19.04 -26.34 11.62
N THR A 52 18.65 -27.05 10.56
CA THR A 52 19.19 -26.82 9.20
C THR A 52 18.76 -25.46 8.66
N THR A 53 17.48 -25.10 8.82
CA THR A 53 16.96 -23.80 8.40
C THR A 53 17.65 -22.66 9.17
N LEU A 54 17.82 -22.78 10.49
CA LEU A 54 18.51 -21.76 11.28
C LEU A 54 19.99 -21.63 10.90
N HIS A 55 20.66 -22.75 10.63
CA HIS A 55 22.05 -22.75 10.20
C HIS A 55 22.24 -22.02 8.87
N TYR A 56 21.43 -22.34 7.86
CA TYR A 56 21.48 -21.67 6.56
C TYR A 56 21.09 -20.19 6.65
N PHE A 57 20.07 -19.86 7.46
CA PHE A 57 19.69 -18.48 7.73
C PHE A 57 20.85 -17.67 8.32
N LEU A 58 21.53 -18.21 9.34
CA LEU A 58 22.69 -17.56 9.95
C LEU A 58 23.84 -17.38 8.95
N LEU A 59 24.15 -18.42 8.17
CA LEU A 59 25.21 -18.37 7.17
C LEU A 59 24.93 -17.31 6.09
N GLU A 60 23.72 -17.30 5.54
CA GLU A 60 23.30 -16.32 4.53
C GLU A 60 23.31 -14.90 5.12
N THR A 61 22.84 -14.74 6.35
CA THR A 61 22.89 -13.46 7.06
C THR A 61 24.33 -12.96 7.20
N LEU A 62 25.28 -13.82 7.56
CA LEU A 62 26.70 -13.47 7.67
C LEU A 62 27.33 -13.12 6.31
N ILE A 63 27.01 -13.89 5.26
CA ILE A 63 27.49 -13.63 3.90
C ILE A 63 26.99 -12.26 3.43
N LYS A 64 25.69 -11.98 3.59
CA LYS A 64 25.10 -10.70 3.24
C LYS A 64 25.71 -9.58 4.08
N LEU A 65 25.85 -9.76 5.39
CA LEU A 65 26.47 -8.76 6.26
C LEU A 65 27.89 -8.41 5.79
N LYS A 66 28.70 -9.41 5.43
CA LYS A 66 30.05 -9.22 4.86
C LYS A 66 29.99 -8.45 3.53
N GLU A 67 29.11 -8.83 2.62
CA GLU A 67 28.93 -8.17 1.32
C GLU A 67 28.54 -6.69 1.49
N TRP A 68 27.55 -6.40 2.35
CA TRP A 68 27.12 -5.05 2.68
C TRP A 68 28.23 -4.25 3.35
N THR A 69 28.96 -4.84 4.30
CA THR A 69 30.11 -4.19 4.96
C THR A 69 31.19 -3.82 3.96
N PHE A 70 31.50 -4.70 3.01
CA PHE A 70 32.47 -4.41 1.95
C PHE A 70 32.00 -3.30 1.01
N LYS A 71 30.73 -3.30 0.61
CA LYS A 71 30.12 -2.21 -0.20
C LYS A 71 30.13 -0.87 0.55
N LEU A 72 29.83 -0.87 1.84
CA LEU A 72 29.93 0.30 2.72
C LEU A 72 31.38 0.80 2.81
N TRP A 73 32.34 -0.12 2.97
CA TRP A 73 33.76 0.21 3.03
C TRP A 73 34.29 0.82 1.73
N GLN A 74 33.88 0.27 0.57
CA GLN A 74 34.20 0.86 -0.73
C GLN A 74 33.67 2.30 -0.85
N ARG A 75 32.56 2.62 -0.19
CA ARG A 75 31.95 3.96 -0.14
C ARG A 75 32.29 4.74 1.14
N ARG A 76 33.44 4.45 1.77
CA ARG A 76 33.88 5.05 3.05
C ARG A 76 33.77 6.57 3.11
N GLY A 77 33.99 7.28 2.00
CA GLY A 77 33.88 8.75 1.96
C GLY A 77 32.44 9.24 2.16
N ILE A 78 31.46 8.59 1.52
CA ILE A 78 30.03 8.91 1.70
C ILE A 78 29.60 8.53 3.11
N VAL A 79 30.02 7.36 3.60
CA VAL A 79 29.72 6.92 4.98
C VAL A 79 30.27 7.92 6.00
N PHE A 80 31.52 8.35 5.83
CA PHE A 80 32.13 9.35 6.69
C PHE A 80 31.38 10.69 6.64
N LEU A 81 31.02 11.17 5.45
CA LEU A 81 30.22 12.39 5.30
C LEU A 81 28.88 12.28 6.02
N VAL A 82 28.17 11.16 5.85
CA VAL A 82 26.89 10.91 6.54
C VAL A 82 27.09 10.87 8.05
N LEU A 83 28.12 10.18 8.55
CA LEU A 83 28.42 10.13 9.98
C LEU A 83 28.74 11.52 10.56
N VAL A 84 29.51 12.34 9.84
CA VAL A 84 29.79 13.72 10.23
C VAL A 84 28.50 14.54 10.27
N LEU A 85 27.65 14.45 9.25
CA LEU A 85 26.35 15.13 9.22
C LEU A 85 25.43 14.67 10.37
N CYS A 86 25.35 13.37 10.64
CA CYS A 86 24.60 12.83 11.78
C CYS A 86 25.15 13.31 13.12
N SER A 87 26.48 13.38 13.27
CA SER A 87 27.12 13.91 14.47
C SER A 87 26.83 15.39 14.67
N LEU A 88 26.91 16.19 13.60
CA LEU A 88 26.58 17.62 13.63
C LEU A 88 25.11 17.84 13.98
N PHE A 89 24.21 17.04 13.40
CA PHE A 89 22.78 17.07 13.71
C PHE A 89 22.51 16.67 15.17
N SER A 90 23.15 15.61 15.66
CA SER A 90 23.02 15.15 17.06
C SER A 90 23.55 16.19 18.05
N PHE A 91 24.65 16.86 17.69
CA PHE A 91 25.18 17.96 18.48
C PHE A 91 24.20 19.14 18.50
N ALA A 92 23.68 19.56 17.35
CA ALA A 92 22.66 20.62 17.27
C ALA A 92 21.37 20.29 18.04
N TYR A 93 20.97 19.01 18.07
CA TYR A 93 19.83 18.53 18.86
C TYR A 93 20.10 18.58 20.37
N SER A 94 21.35 18.33 20.79
CA SER A 94 21.73 18.29 22.22
C SER A 94 22.04 19.67 22.80
N THR A 95 22.37 20.65 21.96
CA THR A 95 22.64 22.03 22.41
C THR A 95 21.33 22.75 22.75
N GLU A 96 21.17 23.15 24.00
CA GLU A 96 20.06 24.00 24.43
C GLU A 96 20.14 25.38 23.76
N GLY A 97 19.04 25.82 23.13
CA GLY A 97 18.99 27.11 22.45
C GLY A 97 17.60 27.47 21.93
N ALA A 98 17.48 28.65 21.30
CA ALA A 98 16.22 29.11 20.71
C ALA A 98 15.71 28.18 19.59
N HIS A 99 16.61 27.43 18.95
CA HIS A 99 16.26 26.43 17.94
C HIS A 99 15.55 25.21 18.52
N GLN A 100 15.64 24.95 19.84
CA GLN A 100 15.00 23.80 20.49
C GLN A 100 13.47 23.81 20.31
N GLN A 101 12.84 24.98 20.30
CA GLN A 101 11.39 25.09 20.05
C GLN A 101 11.00 24.56 18.67
N TYR A 102 11.84 24.80 17.66
CA TYR A 102 11.61 24.28 16.30
C TYR A 102 11.93 22.80 16.22
N VAL A 103 12.98 22.34 16.90
CA VAL A 103 13.34 20.91 16.97
C VAL A 103 12.20 20.10 17.60
N ASP A 104 11.68 20.52 18.75
CA ASP A 104 10.57 19.84 19.44
C ASP A 104 9.30 19.85 18.59
N TYR A 105 9.02 20.97 17.89
CA TYR A 105 7.88 21.05 16.96
C TYR A 105 8.05 20.08 15.77
N LEU A 106 9.23 20.08 15.15
CA LEU A 106 9.54 19.20 14.02
C LEU A 106 9.52 17.74 14.43
N GLU A 107 10.05 17.38 15.59
CA GLU A 107 10.02 16.02 16.13
C GLU A 107 8.57 15.55 16.31
N LYS A 108 7.74 16.35 16.99
CA LYS A 108 6.32 16.03 17.19
C LYS A 108 5.59 15.88 15.86
N LYS A 109 5.77 16.80 14.92
CA LYS A 109 5.14 16.73 13.59
C LYS A 109 5.66 15.56 12.77
N PHE A 110 6.95 15.26 12.83
CA PHE A 110 7.56 14.14 12.13
C PHE A 110 7.04 12.81 12.65
N LEU A 111 7.04 12.60 13.97
CA LEU A 111 6.49 11.39 14.60
C LEU A 111 4.99 11.23 14.29
N TRP A 112 4.24 12.34 14.29
CA TRP A 112 2.83 12.33 13.91
C TRP A 112 2.62 11.93 12.44
N CYS A 113 3.38 12.51 11.51
CA CYS A 113 3.35 12.13 10.10
C CYS A 113 3.76 10.67 9.91
N ALA A 114 4.84 10.22 10.57
CA ALA A 114 5.35 8.86 10.50
C ALA A 114 4.31 7.85 11.01
N TYR A 115 3.58 8.19 12.09
CA TYR A 115 2.48 7.38 12.59
C TYR A 115 1.38 7.20 11.55
N TRP A 116 0.90 8.28 10.93
CA TRP A 116 -0.15 8.20 9.90
C TRP A 116 0.31 7.52 8.62
N VAL A 117 1.55 7.76 8.17
CA VAL A 117 2.16 7.04 7.05
C VAL A 117 2.27 5.55 7.37
N GLY A 118 2.75 5.19 8.57
CA GLY A 118 2.91 3.81 9.02
C GLY A 118 1.57 3.07 9.06
N LEU A 119 0.53 3.67 9.63
CA LEU A 119 -0.83 3.12 9.59
C LEU A 119 -1.35 2.95 8.16
N GLY A 120 -1.07 3.93 7.29
CA GLY A 120 -1.40 3.85 5.86
C GLY A 120 -0.71 2.67 5.17
N ILE A 121 0.57 2.43 5.44
CA ILE A 121 1.32 1.27 4.91
C ILE A 121 0.68 -0.02 5.40
N LEU A 122 0.48 -0.16 6.71
CA LEU A 122 -0.12 -1.34 7.33
C LEU A 122 -1.54 -1.63 6.81
N SER A 123 -2.28 -0.59 6.44
CA SER A 123 -3.62 -0.75 5.86
C SER A 123 -3.62 -1.30 4.43
N SER A 124 -2.49 -1.27 3.74
CA SER A 124 -2.36 -1.65 2.32
C SER A 124 -1.47 -2.88 2.10
N VAL A 125 -0.47 -3.12 2.96
CA VAL A 125 0.39 -4.32 2.91
C VAL A 125 -0.39 -5.49 3.54
N GLY A 126 -1.25 -6.16 2.75
CA GLY A 126 -1.96 -7.36 3.23
C GLY A 126 -3.34 -7.68 2.63
N LEU A 127 -3.55 -7.43 1.33
CA LEU A 127 -4.71 -7.94 0.56
C LEU A 127 -6.10 -7.72 1.20
N GLY A 128 -6.47 -6.46 1.49
CA GLY A 128 -7.89 -6.10 1.41
C GLY A 128 -8.62 -5.62 2.67
N THR A 129 -7.98 -5.39 3.81
CA THR A 129 -8.68 -4.77 4.98
C THR A 129 -8.50 -3.25 5.08
N GLY A 130 -8.01 -2.57 4.05
CA GLY A 130 -7.76 -1.12 4.09
C GLY A 130 -8.98 -0.26 4.42
N LEU A 131 -10.19 -0.71 4.07
CA LEU A 131 -11.44 -0.06 4.51
C LEU A 131 -11.67 -0.22 6.02
N HIS A 132 -11.42 -1.41 6.57
CA HIS A 132 -11.54 -1.65 8.00
C HIS A 132 -10.53 -0.81 8.79
N THR A 133 -9.28 -0.75 8.38
CA THR A 133 -8.26 0.08 9.05
C THR A 133 -8.63 1.56 8.96
N PHE A 134 -9.15 2.02 7.81
CA PHE A 134 -9.68 3.38 7.69
C PHE A 134 -10.80 3.65 8.71
N LEU A 135 -11.79 2.74 8.82
CA LEU A 135 -12.91 2.88 9.76
C LEU A 135 -12.50 2.79 11.23
N LEU A 136 -11.34 2.19 11.55
CA LEU A 136 -10.83 2.06 12.92
C LEU A 136 -9.97 3.24 13.36
N TYR A 137 -9.24 3.88 12.45
CA TYR A 137 -8.26 4.91 12.79
C TYR A 137 -8.63 6.28 12.20
N LEU A 138 -8.54 6.41 10.87
CA LEU A 138 -8.68 7.72 10.22
C LEU A 138 -10.12 8.25 10.21
N GLY A 139 -11.11 7.36 9.99
CA GLY A 139 -12.53 7.70 10.02
C GLY A 139 -12.96 8.28 11.37
N PRO A 140 -12.72 7.59 12.50
CA PRO A 140 -13.02 8.11 13.84
C PRO A 140 -12.28 9.41 14.16
N HIS A 141 -11.02 9.56 13.73
CA HIS A 141 -10.29 10.80 13.88
C HIS A 141 -11.00 11.96 13.15
N ILE A 142 -11.33 11.81 11.86
CA ILE A 142 -12.05 12.84 11.10
C ILE A 142 -13.42 13.14 11.71
N ALA A 143 -14.14 12.11 12.16
CA ALA A 143 -15.44 12.27 12.83
C ALA A 143 -15.30 13.08 14.14
N SER A 144 -14.29 12.81 14.96
CA SER A 144 -14.05 13.52 16.22
C SER A 144 -13.75 15.02 15.98
N VAL A 145 -12.92 15.34 15.00
CA VAL A 145 -12.60 16.72 14.60
C VAL A 145 -13.82 17.43 14.05
N THR A 146 -14.64 16.74 13.25
CA THR A 146 -15.89 17.27 12.70
C THR A 146 -16.88 17.61 13.81
N LEU A 147 -17.09 16.69 14.76
CA LEU A 147 -17.99 16.91 15.89
C LEU A 147 -17.52 18.08 16.76
N ALA A 148 -16.24 18.11 17.11
CA ALA A 148 -15.67 19.20 17.90
C ALA A 148 -15.79 20.55 17.19
N ALA A 149 -15.59 20.59 15.87
CA ALA A 149 -15.73 21.82 15.11
C ALA A 149 -17.17 22.37 15.18
N TYR A 150 -18.17 21.51 15.05
CA TYR A 150 -19.58 21.91 15.19
C TYR A 150 -19.99 22.26 16.62
N GLU A 151 -19.37 21.65 17.64
CA GLU A 151 -19.67 21.96 19.05
C GLU A 151 -19.01 23.25 19.52
N CYS A 152 -17.76 23.48 19.12
CA CYS A 152 -17.03 24.69 19.46
C CYS A 152 -17.39 25.88 18.55
N GLY A 153 -18.11 25.65 17.44
CA GLY A 153 -18.36 26.68 16.42
C GLY A 153 -17.07 27.20 15.75
N SER A 154 -15.97 26.45 15.85
CA SER A 154 -14.65 26.84 15.39
C SER A 154 -13.76 25.62 15.16
N THR A 155 -12.80 25.73 14.23
CA THR A 155 -11.73 24.73 14.04
C THR A 155 -10.46 25.05 14.83
N ASP A 156 -10.50 26.11 15.64
CA ASP A 156 -9.38 26.63 16.43
C ASP A 156 -9.31 26.00 17.83
N PHE A 157 -9.43 24.68 17.86
CA PHE A 157 -9.13 23.84 19.02
C PHE A 157 -7.73 23.22 18.84
N PRO A 158 -7.06 22.82 19.95
CA PRO A 158 -5.67 22.37 19.94
C PRO A 158 -5.40 21.32 18.86
N GLU A 159 -4.23 21.39 18.22
CA GLU A 159 -3.80 20.41 17.21
C GLU A 159 -3.34 19.10 17.86
N PRO A 160 -3.38 17.97 17.11
CA PRO A 160 -2.86 16.71 17.62
C PRO A 160 -1.37 16.77 18.01
N PRO A 161 -0.93 15.98 19.02
CA PRO A 161 -1.73 15.05 19.82
C PRO A 161 -2.72 15.79 20.72
N TYR A 162 -4.01 15.45 20.59
CA TYR A 162 -5.04 16.03 21.43
C TYR A 162 -4.81 15.58 22.88
N PRO A 163 -5.19 16.39 23.89
CA PRO A 163 -5.48 15.82 25.20
C PRO A 163 -6.57 14.75 25.03
N ASP A 164 -6.82 13.94 26.05
CA ASP A 164 -7.91 12.94 26.03
C ASP A 164 -9.29 13.53 25.64
N GLN A 165 -9.43 14.87 25.67
CA GLN A 165 -10.61 15.62 25.30
C GLN A 165 -10.25 16.86 24.46
N ILE A 166 -11.03 17.12 23.40
CA ILE A 166 -10.92 18.37 22.61
C ILE A 166 -11.56 19.51 23.41
N VAL A 167 -10.75 20.47 23.85
CA VAL A 167 -11.19 21.64 24.63
C VAL A 167 -11.47 22.81 23.70
N CYS A 168 -12.67 23.38 23.77
CA CYS A 168 -13.03 24.56 22.99
C CYS A 168 -12.32 25.83 23.52
N PRO A 169 -11.93 26.77 22.64
CA PRO A 169 -11.28 28.02 23.06
C PRO A 169 -12.22 28.90 23.92
N GLN A 170 -11.65 29.58 24.92
CA GLN A 170 -12.38 30.53 25.78
C GLN A 170 -12.58 31.86 25.04
N GLY A 171 -13.62 31.91 24.23
CA GLY A 171 -13.94 33.05 23.38
C GLY A 171 -14.77 32.52 22.22
N GLY A 172 -16.06 32.28 22.48
CA GLY A 172 -16.98 31.64 21.55
C GLY A 172 -16.88 32.30 20.17
N GLY A 173 -16.61 31.48 19.15
CA GLY A 173 -16.62 31.93 17.77
C GLY A 173 -17.98 32.56 17.47
N VAL A 174 -17.97 33.87 17.21
CA VAL A 174 -19.12 34.67 16.78
C VAL A 174 -19.72 34.02 15.53
N ASP A 175 -20.92 33.43 15.63
CA ASP A 175 -21.83 32.99 14.55
C ASP A 175 -21.20 32.64 13.19
N GLY A 176 -20.04 31.98 13.22
CA GLY A 176 -19.31 31.58 12.04
C GLY A 176 -19.71 30.16 11.73
N SER A 177 -20.70 29.98 10.86
CA SER A 177 -21.08 28.65 10.36
C SER A 177 -19.80 27.93 9.92
N VAL A 178 -19.38 26.90 10.67
CA VAL A 178 -18.14 26.18 10.37
C VAL A 178 -18.27 25.57 8.99
N SER A 179 -17.42 26.04 8.07
CA SER A 179 -17.44 25.58 6.70
C SER A 179 -16.81 24.20 6.58
N LEU A 180 -17.36 23.40 5.66
CA LEU A 180 -16.84 22.09 5.31
C LEU A 180 -15.34 22.14 4.93
N LEU A 181 -14.95 23.20 4.22
CA LEU A 181 -13.57 23.44 3.81
C LEU A 181 -12.65 23.70 5.00
N SER A 182 -13.13 24.36 6.07
CA SER A 182 -12.35 24.56 7.29
C SER A 182 -12.01 23.23 7.95
N ILE A 183 -13.00 22.35 8.10
CA ILE A 183 -12.83 21.01 8.67
C ILE A 183 -11.91 20.16 7.78
N MET A 184 -12.12 20.17 6.46
CA MET A 184 -11.28 19.45 5.49
C MET A 184 -9.83 19.92 5.49
N SER A 185 -9.58 21.19 5.81
CA SER A 185 -8.24 21.76 5.96
C SER A 185 -7.60 21.34 7.28
N LYS A 186 -8.37 21.30 8.37
CA LYS A 186 -7.88 20.89 9.70
C LYS A 186 -7.37 19.45 9.73
N VAL A 187 -8.05 18.52 9.05
CA VAL A 187 -7.64 17.09 8.99
C VAL A 187 -6.73 16.76 7.80
N ARG A 188 -6.27 17.77 7.04
CA ARG A 188 -5.58 17.54 5.76
C ARG A 188 -4.29 16.75 5.92
N LEU A 189 -3.50 17.06 6.95
CA LEU A 189 -2.18 16.48 7.12
C LEU A 189 -2.28 14.98 7.38
N GLU A 190 -3.07 14.59 8.37
CA GLU A 190 -3.31 13.20 8.79
C GLU A 190 -3.87 12.38 7.62
N ALA A 191 -4.87 12.95 6.95
CA ALA A 191 -5.49 12.39 5.77
C ALA A 191 -4.48 12.13 4.64
N CYS A 192 -3.68 13.14 4.27
CA CYS A 192 -2.71 13.00 3.19
C CYS A 192 -1.56 12.06 3.56
N MET A 193 -1.08 12.09 4.81
CA MET A 193 -0.03 11.18 5.29
C MET A 193 -0.49 9.72 5.27
N TRP A 194 -1.72 9.45 5.71
CA TRP A 194 -2.33 8.13 5.57
C TRP A 194 -2.40 7.70 4.10
N GLY A 195 -2.93 8.56 3.22
CA GLY A 195 -3.02 8.26 1.79
C GLY A 195 -1.66 8.03 1.15
N ALA A 196 -0.62 8.77 1.55
CA ALA A 196 0.75 8.52 1.12
C ALA A 196 1.27 7.16 1.60
N GLY A 197 0.99 6.80 2.86
CA GLY A 197 1.27 5.47 3.40
C GLY A 197 0.61 4.35 2.59
N THR A 198 -0.65 4.53 2.20
CA THR A 198 -1.36 3.54 1.36
C THR A 198 -0.80 3.42 -0.05
N ALA A 199 -0.12 4.45 -0.57
CA ALA A 199 0.59 4.37 -1.86
C ALA A 199 1.94 3.66 -1.71
N ILE A 200 2.64 3.90 -0.59
CA ILE A 200 3.88 3.18 -0.23
C ILE A 200 3.59 1.68 -0.03
N GLY A 201 2.45 1.33 0.57
CA GLY A 201 2.05 -0.05 0.77
C GLY A 201 1.75 -0.84 -0.52
N GLU A 202 1.66 -0.18 -1.68
CA GLU A 202 1.58 -0.85 -2.99
C GLU A 202 2.94 -1.14 -3.63
N LEU A 203 4.04 -0.64 -3.03
CA LEU A 203 5.38 -0.89 -3.53
C LEU A 203 5.79 -2.37 -3.44
N PRO A 204 5.52 -3.11 -2.34
CA PRO A 204 5.86 -4.53 -2.28
C PRO A 204 5.27 -5.34 -3.46
N PRO A 205 3.95 -5.36 -3.71
CA PRO A 205 3.41 -6.11 -4.85
C PRO A 205 3.90 -5.60 -6.21
N TYR A 206 4.16 -4.29 -6.35
CA TYR A 206 4.73 -3.73 -7.57
C TYR A 206 6.15 -4.25 -7.87
N PHE A 207 7.04 -4.22 -6.87
CA PHE A 207 8.41 -4.68 -7.06
C PHE A 207 8.50 -6.20 -7.19
N MET A 208 7.66 -6.94 -6.45
CA MET A 208 7.56 -8.40 -6.59
C MET A 208 7.14 -8.79 -8.02
N ALA A 209 6.03 -8.24 -8.51
CA ALA A 209 5.54 -8.53 -9.86
C ALA A 209 6.54 -8.08 -10.95
N ARG A 210 7.24 -6.96 -10.73
CA ARG A 210 8.28 -6.48 -11.64
C ARG A 210 9.49 -7.39 -11.67
N ALA A 211 9.96 -7.83 -10.50
CA ALA A 211 11.11 -8.73 -10.39
C ALA A 211 10.81 -10.07 -11.05
N ALA A 212 9.63 -10.66 -10.77
CA ALA A 212 9.17 -11.90 -11.39
C ALA A 212 9.12 -11.82 -12.92
N ARG A 213 8.64 -10.68 -13.47
CA ARG A 213 8.63 -10.47 -14.92
C ARG A 213 10.04 -10.32 -15.51
N GLN A 214 10.94 -9.65 -14.81
CA GLN A 214 12.31 -9.37 -15.28
C GLN A 214 13.25 -10.57 -15.17
N SER A 215 13.06 -11.44 -14.18
CA SER A 215 13.81 -12.69 -14.04
C SER A 215 13.46 -13.69 -15.15
N GLY A 216 12.35 -13.49 -15.86
CA GLY A 216 11.86 -14.44 -16.85
C GLY A 216 11.68 -15.82 -16.23
N ALA A 217 11.24 -15.84 -14.97
CA ALA A 217 11.20 -17.04 -14.13
C ALA A 217 10.59 -18.20 -14.91
N ASP A 218 11.29 -19.35 -14.84
CA ASP A 218 10.75 -20.63 -15.30
C ASP A 218 9.37 -20.79 -14.63
N PRO A 219 8.29 -21.19 -15.34
CA PRO A 219 6.99 -21.43 -14.69
C PRO A 219 7.07 -22.40 -13.50
N ASP A 220 8.17 -23.16 -13.37
CA ASP A 220 8.50 -24.03 -12.24
C ASP A 220 9.22 -23.29 -11.06
N ASP A 221 9.35 -21.95 -11.05
CA ASP A 221 9.98 -21.15 -9.97
C ASP A 221 9.01 -20.89 -8.80
N GLU A 222 9.46 -21.05 -7.56
CA GLU A 222 8.64 -20.97 -6.34
C GLU A 222 7.99 -19.58 -6.18
N ASP A 223 8.78 -18.53 -6.42
CA ASP A 223 8.31 -17.13 -6.34
C ASP A 223 7.27 -16.79 -7.43
N TYR A 224 7.26 -17.54 -8.54
CA TYR A 224 6.35 -17.36 -9.67
C TYR A 224 5.03 -18.12 -9.45
N GLU A 225 5.10 -19.36 -8.96
CA GLU A 225 3.92 -20.16 -8.57
C GLU A 225 3.15 -19.47 -7.42
N GLU A 226 3.82 -19.01 -6.36
CA GLU A 226 3.17 -18.28 -5.25
C GLU A 226 2.53 -16.97 -5.73
N PHE A 227 3.14 -16.33 -6.72
CA PHE A 227 2.60 -15.14 -7.36
C PHE A 227 1.38 -15.43 -8.24
N GLU A 228 1.39 -16.53 -9.03
CA GLU A 228 0.23 -16.98 -9.79
C GLU A 228 -0.91 -17.40 -8.87
N GLU A 229 -0.64 -18.12 -7.78
CA GLU A 229 -1.66 -18.47 -6.77
C GLU A 229 -2.29 -17.23 -6.12
N MET A 230 -1.49 -16.20 -5.78
CA MET A 230 -2.02 -14.90 -5.32
C MET A 230 -2.89 -14.22 -6.39
N LEU A 231 -2.51 -14.35 -7.67
CA LEU A 231 -3.28 -13.81 -8.80
C LEU A 231 -4.61 -14.56 -8.96
N GLU A 232 -4.60 -15.88 -8.87
CA GLU A 232 -5.75 -16.77 -8.98
C GLU A 232 -6.72 -16.59 -7.81
N GLN A 233 -6.21 -16.42 -6.58
CA GLN A 233 -7.03 -16.14 -5.41
C GLN A 233 -7.75 -14.78 -5.52
N ALA A 234 -7.11 -13.79 -6.14
CA ALA A 234 -7.76 -12.52 -6.49
C ALA A 234 -8.76 -12.67 -7.66
N GLU A 235 -8.60 -13.68 -8.52
CA GLU A 235 -9.48 -13.98 -9.64
C GLU A 235 -10.68 -14.88 -9.30
N GLY A 236 -10.64 -15.66 -8.22
CA GLY A 236 -11.69 -16.64 -7.84
C GLY A 236 -13.09 -16.09 -7.57
N ALA A 237 -13.29 -14.77 -7.60
CA ALA A 237 -14.59 -14.10 -7.51
C ALA A 237 -15.08 -13.64 -8.91
N GLN A 238 -15.41 -14.60 -9.79
CA GLN A 238 -15.62 -14.37 -11.24
C GLN A 238 -17.02 -13.83 -11.59
N ASP A 239 -17.05 -12.67 -12.27
CA ASP A 239 -17.43 -12.51 -13.70
C ASP A 239 -17.35 -11.01 -14.11
N PHE A 240 -17.73 -10.12 -13.19
CA PHE A 240 -17.63 -8.66 -13.38
C PHE A 240 -16.20 -8.13 -13.12
N VAL A 241 -15.50 -8.73 -12.16
CA VAL A 241 -14.11 -8.39 -11.78
C VAL A 241 -13.14 -8.66 -12.92
N THR A 242 -13.34 -9.74 -13.68
CA THR A 242 -12.50 -10.12 -14.83
C THR A 242 -12.64 -9.14 -16.00
N ARG A 243 -13.87 -8.71 -16.32
CA ARG A 243 -14.09 -7.62 -17.31
C ARG A 243 -13.54 -6.28 -16.85
N ALA A 244 -13.68 -5.97 -15.56
CA ALA A 244 -13.08 -4.77 -14.98
C ALA A 244 -11.55 -4.83 -15.03
N LYS A 245 -10.93 -5.99 -14.76
CA LYS A 245 -9.48 -6.22 -14.85
C LYS A 245 -8.96 -6.02 -16.27
N LEU A 246 -9.63 -6.60 -17.28
CA LEU A 246 -9.30 -6.38 -18.70
C LEU A 246 -9.47 -4.90 -19.10
N GLY A 247 -10.50 -4.22 -18.59
CA GLY A 247 -10.71 -2.79 -18.80
C GLY A 247 -9.61 -1.92 -18.17
N VAL A 248 -9.23 -2.22 -16.92
CA VAL A 248 -8.14 -1.56 -16.20
C VAL A 248 -6.81 -1.81 -16.90
N GLN A 249 -6.55 -3.04 -17.35
CA GLN A 249 -5.36 -3.39 -18.11
C GLN A 249 -5.28 -2.58 -19.41
N HIS A 250 -6.37 -2.51 -20.17
CA HIS A 250 -6.41 -1.73 -21.41
C HIS A 250 -6.24 -0.22 -21.13
N MET A 251 -6.78 0.29 -20.04
CA MET A 251 -6.66 1.69 -19.64
C MET A 251 -5.24 2.03 -19.17
N VAL A 252 -4.60 1.18 -18.36
CA VAL A 252 -3.22 1.38 -17.88
C VAL A 252 -2.24 1.30 -19.06
N GLN A 253 -2.42 0.36 -19.99
CA GLN A 253 -1.56 0.24 -21.18
C GLN A 253 -1.75 1.39 -22.16
N LYS A 254 -2.98 1.87 -22.37
CA LYS A 254 -3.30 2.89 -23.38
C LYS A 254 -3.13 4.33 -22.88
N VAL A 255 -3.41 4.57 -21.61
CA VAL A 255 -3.46 5.91 -21.00
C VAL A 255 -2.24 6.17 -20.08
N GLY A 256 -1.55 5.11 -19.65
CA GLY A 256 -0.35 5.22 -18.81
C GLY A 256 -0.65 5.91 -17.48
N PHE A 257 0.03 7.03 -17.21
CA PHE A 257 -0.07 7.78 -15.96
C PHE A 257 -1.52 8.10 -15.54
N PHE A 258 -2.34 8.66 -16.45
CA PHE A 258 -3.71 9.06 -16.09
C PHE A 258 -4.63 7.85 -15.90
N GLY A 259 -4.36 6.73 -16.55
CA GLY A 259 -5.08 5.47 -16.32
C GLY A 259 -4.82 4.96 -14.90
N ILE A 260 -3.56 4.94 -14.49
CA ILE A 260 -3.15 4.54 -13.13
C ILE A 260 -3.75 5.50 -12.09
N LEU A 261 -3.74 6.81 -12.37
CA LEU A 261 -4.31 7.83 -11.50
C LEU A 261 -5.82 7.63 -11.29
N ALA A 262 -6.55 7.37 -12.38
CA ALA A 262 -7.98 7.13 -12.33
C ALA A 262 -8.31 5.89 -11.50
N CYS A 263 -7.58 4.79 -11.71
CA CYS A 263 -7.72 3.58 -10.91
C CYS A 263 -7.42 3.87 -9.42
N ALA A 264 -6.33 4.60 -9.12
CA ALA A 264 -5.92 4.91 -7.74
C ALA A 264 -6.88 5.82 -6.97
N SER A 265 -7.72 6.55 -7.69
CA SER A 265 -8.68 7.49 -7.13
C SER A 265 -9.99 6.84 -6.65
N ILE A 266 -10.26 5.59 -7.03
CA ILE A 266 -11.53 4.91 -6.75
C ILE A 266 -11.46 4.14 -5.40
N PRO A 267 -12.44 4.28 -4.49
CA PRO A 267 -12.53 3.48 -3.26
C PRO A 267 -12.82 1.99 -3.55
N ASN A 268 -12.14 1.07 -2.84
CA ASN A 268 -11.90 -0.37 -3.11
C ASN A 268 -13.13 -1.26 -3.43
N PRO A 269 -13.00 -2.43 -4.14
CA PRO A 269 -12.08 -3.55 -3.84
C PRO A 269 -11.12 -4.01 -4.97
N LEU A 270 -11.16 -3.40 -6.15
CA LEU A 270 -10.42 -3.85 -7.35
C LEU A 270 -8.96 -3.33 -7.43
N PHE A 271 -8.50 -2.50 -6.49
CA PHE A 271 -7.31 -1.66 -6.66
C PHE A 271 -6.01 -2.21 -6.05
N ASP A 272 -6.08 -3.21 -5.16
CA ASP A 272 -4.86 -3.87 -4.62
C ASP A 272 -4.11 -4.67 -5.72
N LEU A 273 -4.75 -4.86 -6.88
CA LEU A 273 -4.18 -5.47 -8.08
C LEU A 273 -3.38 -4.49 -8.96
N ALA A 274 -3.50 -3.17 -8.73
CA ALA A 274 -2.83 -2.18 -9.56
C ALA A 274 -1.30 -2.26 -9.43
N GLY A 275 -0.78 -2.46 -8.22
CA GLY A 275 0.65 -2.69 -7.98
C GLY A 275 1.17 -3.89 -8.75
N ILE A 276 0.50 -5.04 -8.58
CA ILE A 276 0.79 -6.30 -9.28
C ILE A 276 0.78 -6.10 -10.81
N THR A 277 -0.29 -5.51 -11.34
CA THR A 277 -0.47 -5.29 -12.77
C THR A 277 0.60 -4.35 -13.35
N CYS A 278 0.86 -3.22 -12.68
CA CYS A 278 1.86 -2.26 -13.12
C CYS A 278 3.28 -2.83 -13.04
N GLY A 279 3.58 -3.65 -12.03
CA GLY A 279 4.83 -4.37 -11.90
C GLY A 279 5.02 -5.38 -13.02
N HIS A 280 4.02 -6.24 -13.25
CA HIS A 280 4.03 -7.25 -14.32
C HIS A 280 4.19 -6.63 -15.72
N PHE A 281 3.58 -5.47 -15.98
CA PHE A 281 3.76 -4.74 -17.25
C PHE A 281 4.99 -3.84 -17.30
N LEU A 282 5.87 -3.90 -16.30
CA LEU A 282 7.13 -3.15 -16.22
C LEU A 282 6.97 -1.62 -16.31
N VAL A 283 5.81 -1.09 -15.95
CA VAL A 283 5.52 0.36 -15.95
C VAL A 283 6.59 1.10 -15.14
N PRO A 284 7.19 2.20 -15.61
CA PRO A 284 8.23 2.92 -14.87
C PRO A 284 7.80 3.32 -13.45
N PHE A 285 8.71 3.23 -12.49
CA PHE A 285 8.43 3.49 -11.07
C PHE A 285 7.74 4.84 -10.84
N TRP A 286 8.28 5.93 -11.40
CA TRP A 286 7.73 7.28 -11.19
C TRP A 286 6.34 7.46 -11.81
N THR A 287 6.04 6.76 -12.90
CA THR A 287 4.71 6.79 -13.52
C THR A 287 3.70 6.10 -12.63
N PHE A 288 4.06 4.95 -12.07
CA PHE A 288 3.23 4.22 -11.13
C PHE A 288 3.09 4.98 -9.80
N PHE A 289 4.19 5.19 -9.09
CA PHE A 289 4.20 5.78 -7.76
C PHE A 289 3.67 7.21 -7.73
N GLY A 290 3.98 8.03 -8.74
CA GLY A 290 3.45 9.38 -8.84
C GLY A 290 1.93 9.39 -9.02
N ALA A 291 1.41 8.53 -9.90
CA ALA A 291 -0.02 8.42 -10.14
C ALA A 291 -0.77 7.86 -8.92
N THR A 292 -0.21 6.84 -8.25
CA THR A 292 -0.81 6.26 -7.04
C THR A 292 -0.77 7.22 -5.86
N LEU A 293 0.33 7.96 -5.68
CA LEU A 293 0.44 8.98 -4.63
C LEU A 293 -0.61 10.07 -4.81
N ILE A 294 -0.77 10.63 -6.01
CA ILE A 294 -1.78 11.67 -6.27
C ILE A 294 -3.19 11.08 -6.12
N GLY A 295 -3.44 9.91 -6.71
CA GLY A 295 -4.75 9.26 -6.65
C GLY A 295 -5.18 8.93 -5.23
N LYS A 296 -4.27 8.39 -4.41
CA LYS A 296 -4.58 7.98 -3.04
C LYS A 296 -4.50 9.13 -2.02
N ALA A 297 -3.40 9.89 -2.00
CA ALA A 297 -3.17 10.92 -0.98
C ALA A 297 -3.94 12.22 -1.24
N ILE A 298 -4.31 12.48 -2.49
CA ILE A 298 -5.05 13.68 -2.86
C ILE A 298 -6.49 13.28 -3.20
N ILE A 299 -6.75 12.61 -4.32
CA ILE A 299 -8.11 12.47 -4.85
C ILE A 299 -8.99 11.59 -3.93
N LYS A 300 -8.62 10.31 -3.77
CA LYS A 300 -9.34 9.33 -2.96
C LYS A 300 -9.51 9.81 -1.53
N MET A 301 -8.44 10.34 -0.93
CA MET A 301 -8.49 10.86 0.43
C MET A 301 -9.47 12.03 0.57
N HIS A 302 -9.53 12.94 -0.40
CA HIS A 302 -10.49 14.05 -0.37
C HIS A 302 -11.93 13.57 -0.47
N ILE A 303 -12.19 12.55 -1.30
CA ILE A 303 -13.51 11.91 -1.39
C ILE A 303 -13.87 11.24 -0.05
N GLN A 304 -12.96 10.45 0.52
CA GLN A 304 -13.19 9.74 1.78
C GLN A 304 -13.41 10.68 2.98
N LYS A 305 -12.59 11.71 3.15
CA LYS A 305 -12.82 12.69 4.24
C LYS A 305 -14.09 13.49 4.04
N LEU A 306 -14.41 13.89 2.81
CA LEU A 306 -15.63 14.61 2.51
C LEU A 306 -16.86 13.79 2.90
N PHE A 307 -16.87 12.51 2.53
CA PHE A 307 -17.95 11.58 2.90
C PHE A 307 -18.12 11.47 4.43
N VAL A 308 -17.02 11.32 5.17
CA VAL A 308 -17.06 11.26 6.64
C VAL A 308 -17.57 12.58 7.23
N ILE A 309 -17.03 13.73 6.82
CA ILE A 309 -17.43 15.04 7.37
C ILE A 309 -18.92 15.31 7.10
N ILE A 310 -19.41 15.00 5.89
CA ILE A 310 -20.83 15.13 5.53
C ILE A 310 -21.70 14.24 6.43
N THR A 311 -21.28 13.00 6.65
CA THR A 311 -22.02 12.01 7.46
C THR A 311 -22.13 12.41 8.93
N PHE A 312 -21.17 13.17 9.45
CA PHE A 312 -21.15 13.66 10.84
C PHE A 312 -21.57 15.14 11.00
N SER A 313 -21.99 15.80 9.92
CA SER A 313 -22.49 17.18 9.95
C SER A 313 -24.01 17.21 10.18
N LYS A 314 -24.47 17.75 11.31
CA LYS A 314 -25.91 17.76 11.67
C LYS A 314 -26.78 18.39 10.58
N HIS A 315 -26.40 19.59 10.13
CA HIS A 315 -27.17 20.35 9.14
C HIS A 315 -27.21 19.64 7.78
N ILE A 316 -26.09 19.05 7.35
CA ILE A 316 -26.02 18.36 6.05
C ILE A 316 -26.73 17.00 6.12
N VAL A 317 -26.64 16.29 7.24
CA VAL A 317 -27.37 15.05 7.48
C VAL A 317 -28.88 15.31 7.43
N GLU A 318 -29.38 16.34 8.10
CA GLU A 318 -30.80 16.70 8.09
C GLU A 318 -31.29 17.07 6.67
N GLN A 319 -30.47 17.79 5.91
CA GLN A 319 -30.74 18.08 4.49
C GLN A 319 -30.71 16.82 3.61
N MET A 320 -29.76 15.90 3.81
CA MET A 320 -29.72 14.62 3.08
C MET A 320 -30.89 13.71 3.45
N VAL A 321 -31.24 13.63 4.72
CA VAL A 321 -32.34 12.81 5.25
C VAL A 321 -33.69 13.32 4.71
N SER A 322 -33.87 14.64 4.59
CA SER A 322 -35.07 15.23 3.97
C SER A 322 -35.11 15.02 2.44
N LEU A 323 -33.96 15.11 1.75
CA LEU A 323 -33.86 14.78 0.32
C LEU A 323 -34.12 13.28 0.06
N ILE A 324 -33.60 12.39 0.87
CA ILE A 324 -33.89 10.94 0.80
C ILE A 324 -35.37 10.68 1.08
N GLY A 325 -35.97 11.38 2.04
CA GLY A 325 -37.41 11.33 2.32
C GLY A 325 -38.29 11.79 1.15
N SER A 326 -37.77 12.65 0.27
CA SER A 326 -38.48 13.12 -0.92
C SER A 326 -38.49 12.13 -2.10
N VAL A 327 -37.74 11.02 -2.02
CA VAL A 327 -37.72 9.97 -3.05
C VAL A 327 -39.01 9.12 -2.96
N PRO A 328 -39.84 9.07 -4.02
CA PRO A 328 -41.08 8.31 -4.00
C PRO A 328 -40.85 6.83 -3.69
N LYS A 329 -41.71 6.23 -2.87
CA LYS A 329 -41.75 4.80 -2.47
C LYS A 329 -40.63 4.28 -1.56
N VAL A 330 -39.39 4.76 -1.69
CA VAL A 330 -38.23 4.23 -0.93
C VAL A 330 -37.81 5.15 0.22
N GLY A 331 -38.01 6.46 0.08
CA GLY A 331 -37.56 7.48 1.03
C GLY A 331 -38.03 7.27 2.48
N PRO A 332 -39.34 7.13 2.75
CA PRO A 332 -39.87 7.02 4.12
C PRO A 332 -39.41 5.76 4.87
N SER A 333 -39.09 4.69 4.13
CA SER A 333 -38.63 3.41 4.69
C SER A 333 -37.14 3.46 5.06
N LEU A 334 -36.32 4.18 4.29
CA LEU A 334 -34.88 4.34 4.56
C LEU A 334 -34.55 5.50 5.51
N GLN A 335 -35.42 6.51 5.62
CA GLN A 335 -35.18 7.71 6.42
C GLN A 335 -35.01 7.40 7.92
N LYS A 336 -35.92 6.60 8.50
CA LYS A 336 -35.88 6.24 9.92
C LYS A 336 -34.66 5.40 10.34
N PRO A 337 -34.33 4.26 9.68
CA PRO A 337 -33.18 3.45 10.08
C PRO A 337 -31.86 4.20 9.88
N PHE A 338 -31.74 5.01 8.83
CA PHE A 338 -30.53 5.79 8.57
C PHE A 338 -30.33 6.89 9.62
N SER A 339 -31.38 7.65 9.95
CA SER A 339 -31.32 8.69 10.99
C SER A 339 -30.99 8.09 12.37
N GLN A 340 -31.62 6.98 12.75
CA GLN A 340 -31.34 6.30 14.03
C GLN A 340 -29.91 5.75 14.10
N TYR A 341 -29.38 5.22 12.99
CA TYR A 341 -28.00 4.75 12.92
C TYR A 341 -27.00 5.89 13.12
N LEU A 342 -27.21 7.02 12.45
CA LEU A 342 -26.33 8.20 12.58
C LEU A 342 -26.38 8.79 13.99
N GLU A 343 -27.56 8.88 14.61
CA GLU A 343 -27.71 9.31 16.01
C GLU A 343 -27.02 8.35 16.98
N ALA A 344 -27.15 7.04 16.78
CA ALA A 344 -26.49 6.03 17.61
C ALA A 344 -24.96 6.09 17.49
N GLN A 345 -24.42 6.27 16.28
CA GLN A 345 -22.97 6.43 16.06
C GLN A 345 -22.44 7.71 16.70
N ARG A 346 -23.18 8.81 16.54
CA ARG A 346 -22.86 10.09 17.18
C ARG A 346 -22.87 9.96 18.70
N ASN A 347 -23.91 9.38 19.29
CA ASN A 347 -24.03 9.21 20.73
C ASN A 347 -22.97 8.26 21.32
N LYS A 348 -22.54 7.23 20.59
CA LYS A 348 -21.42 6.35 21.00
C LYS A 348 -20.10 7.12 21.09
N LEU A 349 -19.81 7.99 20.12
CA LEU A 349 -18.62 8.85 20.18
C LEU A 349 -18.70 9.87 21.32
N HIS A 350 -19.89 10.45 21.57
CA HIS A 350 -20.13 11.36 22.70
C HIS A 350 -19.99 10.65 24.06
N HIS A 351 -20.45 9.41 24.18
CA HIS A 351 -20.28 8.66 25.43
C HIS A 351 -18.85 8.22 25.66
N SER A 352 -18.07 7.91 24.61
CA SER A 352 -16.63 7.66 24.75
C SER A 352 -15.90 8.90 25.27
N SER A 353 -16.25 10.10 24.79
CA SER A 353 -15.70 11.35 25.30
C SER A 353 -16.22 11.75 26.70
N LEU A 354 -17.44 11.33 27.08
CA LEU A 354 -18.03 11.56 28.42
C LEU A 354 -17.58 10.53 29.47
N LEU A 355 -17.34 9.26 29.14
CA LEU A 355 -16.87 8.24 30.09
C LEU A 355 -15.42 8.51 30.54
N GLY A 356 -14.62 9.14 29.68
CA GLY A 356 -13.35 9.76 30.09
C GLY A 356 -13.52 10.87 31.15
N LYS A 357 -14.70 11.50 31.28
CA LYS A 357 -14.97 12.51 32.32
C LYS A 357 -15.27 11.92 33.70
N CYS A 358 -15.73 10.67 33.79
CA CYS A 358 -15.96 10.01 35.09
C CYS A 358 -14.69 9.36 35.65
N ASN A 359 -13.75 8.94 34.80
CA ASN A 359 -12.53 8.26 35.24
C ASN A 359 -11.35 9.19 35.57
N VAL A 360 -11.45 10.49 35.28
CA VAL A 360 -10.44 11.53 35.61
C VAL A 360 -10.88 12.38 36.80
N ARG A 361 -12.01 12.04 37.45
CA ARG A 361 -12.55 12.75 38.61
C ARG A 361 -12.61 11.88 39.87
N ASN A 362 -11.62 11.01 40.04
CA ASN A 362 -11.26 10.38 41.32
C ASN A 362 -9.75 10.44 41.52
#